data_AF-A0AA90NR88-F1
#
_entry.id   AF-A0AA90NR88-F1
#
_cell.length_a   1.000
_cell.length_b   1.000
_cell.length_c   1.000
_cell.angle_alpha   90.00
_cell.angle_beta   90.00
_cell.angle_gamma   90.00
#
_symmetry.space_group_name_H-M   'P 1'
#
loop_
_entity.id
_entity.type
_entity.pdbx_description
1 polymer ?
#
loop_
_entity_poly.entity_id
_entity_poly.type
_entity_poly.pdbx_seq_one_letter_code
_entity_poly.pdbx_strand_id
1 'polypeptide(L)'
;MEPVLALFSKRSIWAGGLLMAIIISGLVVSYVAYESRRLHNELQQVLEEKNKAQVDWGRLLLEHSTLTSPVRVERLAREELDMIVPGPSTIEMVMQ
;
A
#
# COMPACT_ATOMS: atom_id res chain seq x y z
N MET A 1 -61.16 -22.04 -26.62
CA MET A 1 -60.04 -21.10 -26.83
C MET A 1 -59.50 -20.61 -25.47
N GLU A 2 -59.34 -21.50 -24.49
CA GLU A 2 -58.98 -21.17 -23.09
C GLU A 2 -57.47 -21.29 -22.70
N PRO A 3 -56.60 -22.09 -23.36
CA PRO A 3 -55.26 -22.34 -22.83
C PRO A 3 -54.23 -21.23 -23.14
N VAL A 4 -54.53 -20.34 -24.11
CA VAL A 4 -53.58 -19.32 -24.57
C VAL A 4 -53.41 -18.22 -23.52
N LEU A 5 -54.49 -17.83 -22.84
CA LEU A 5 -54.48 -16.78 -21.81
C LEU A 5 -53.75 -17.23 -20.53
N ALA A 6 -53.82 -18.51 -20.17
CA ALA A 6 -53.13 -19.06 -19.01
C ALA A 6 -51.58 -19.02 -19.16
N LEU A 7 -51.08 -19.29 -20.36
CA LEU A 7 -49.65 -19.16 -20.71
C LEU A 7 -49.15 -17.72 -20.64
N PHE A 8 -49.97 -16.75 -21.05
CA PHE A 8 -49.64 -15.33 -20.95
C PHE A 8 -49.51 -14.87 -19.49
N SER A 9 -50.37 -15.33 -18.58
CA SER A 9 -50.31 -14.93 -17.16
C SER A 9 -49.02 -15.41 -16.47
N LYS A 10 -48.68 -16.69 -16.61
CA LYS A 10 -47.51 -17.26 -15.92
C LYS A 10 -46.23 -16.67 -16.50
N ARG A 11 -46.10 -16.58 -17.83
CA ARG A 11 -44.90 -16.02 -18.49
C ARG A 11 -44.69 -14.54 -18.21
N SER A 12 -45.78 -13.75 -18.12
CA SER A 12 -45.70 -12.31 -17.82
C SER A 12 -45.24 -12.04 -16.38
N ILE A 13 -45.68 -12.85 -15.40
CA ILE A 13 -45.22 -12.73 -14.00
C ILE A 13 -43.70 -12.95 -13.91
N TRP A 14 -43.17 -13.97 -14.57
CA TRP A 14 -41.72 -14.22 -14.62
C TRP A 14 -40.98 -13.07 -15.29
N ALA A 15 -41.50 -12.53 -16.40
CA ALA A 15 -40.89 -11.39 -17.09
C ALA A 15 -40.87 -10.13 -16.22
N GLY A 16 -41.96 -9.84 -15.49
CA GLY A 16 -42.03 -8.71 -14.56
C GLY A 16 -41.06 -8.86 -13.39
N GLY A 17 -40.97 -10.06 -12.82
CA GLY A 17 -40.00 -10.36 -11.76
C GLY A 17 -38.56 -10.20 -12.22
N LEU A 18 -38.24 -10.64 -13.44
CA LEU A 18 -36.90 -10.51 -14.01
C LEU A 18 -36.53 -9.04 -14.28
N LEU A 19 -37.48 -8.25 -14.80
CA LEU A 19 -37.32 -6.81 -14.97
C LEU A 19 -37.03 -6.10 -13.64
N MET A 20 -37.81 -6.45 -12.60
CA MET A 20 -37.63 -5.86 -11.27
C MET A 20 -36.29 -6.26 -10.66
N ALA A 21 -35.85 -7.50 -10.84
CA ALA A 21 -34.53 -7.97 -10.40
C ALA A 21 -33.39 -7.20 -11.09
N ILE A 22 -33.50 -6.92 -12.40
CA ILE A 22 -32.50 -6.13 -13.15
C ILE A 22 -32.44 -4.70 -12.61
N ILE A 23 -33.58 -4.06 -12.37
CA ILE A 23 -33.63 -2.70 -11.82
C ILE A 23 -32.97 -2.65 -10.44
N ILE A 24 -33.33 -3.59 -9.56
CA ILE A 24 -32.75 -3.68 -8.20
C ILE A 24 -31.24 -3.92 -8.30
N SER A 25 -30.80 -4.83 -9.17
CA SER A 25 -29.37 -5.10 -9.37
C SER A 25 -28.61 -3.84 -9.82
N GLY A 26 -29.16 -3.07 -10.75
CA GLY A 26 -28.54 -1.83 -11.22
C GLY A 26 -28.42 -0.77 -10.12
N LEU A 27 -29.47 -0.60 -9.32
CA LEU A 27 -29.46 0.32 -8.17
C LEU A 27 -28.44 -0.09 -7.12
N VAL A 28 -28.38 -1.38 -6.77
CA VAL A 28 -27.43 -1.91 -5.79
C VAL A 28 -25.99 -1.71 -6.26
N VAL A 29 -25.68 -2.00 -7.53
CA VAL A 29 -24.33 -1.80 -8.09
C VAL A 29 -23.93 -0.32 -8.05
N SER A 30 -24.85 0.58 -8.42
CA SER A 30 -24.60 2.03 -8.37
C SER A 30 -24.35 2.51 -6.94
N TYR A 31 -25.15 2.04 -5.98
CA TYR A 31 -25.00 2.37 -4.57
C TYR A 31 -23.65 1.88 -4.00
N VAL A 32 -23.28 0.63 -4.27
CA VAL A 32 -22.00 0.07 -3.84
C VAL A 32 -20.83 0.80 -4.49
N ALA A 33 -20.95 1.20 -5.76
CA ALA A 33 -19.92 2.00 -6.43
C ALA A 33 -19.75 3.39 -5.81
N TYR A 34 -20.84 4.03 -5.39
CA TYR A 34 -20.81 5.30 -4.68
C TYR A 34 -20.12 5.16 -3.32
N GLU A 35 -20.52 4.17 -2.52
CA GLU A 35 -19.94 3.94 -1.19
C GLU A 35 -18.46 3.51 -1.29
N SER A 36 -18.11 2.71 -2.30
CA SER A 36 -16.73 2.35 -2.59
C SER A 36 -15.88 3.59 -2.88
N ARG A 37 -16.35 4.53 -3.72
CA ARG A 37 -15.62 5.78 -4.00
C ARG A 37 -15.43 6.62 -2.74
N ARG A 38 -16.44 6.67 -1.86
CA ARG A 38 -16.38 7.40 -0.59
C ARG A 38 -15.32 6.79 0.35
N LEU A 39 -15.33 5.47 0.52
CA LEU A 39 -14.38 4.75 1.39
C LEU A 39 -12.95 4.80 0.84
N HIS A 40 -12.79 4.75 -0.49
CA HIS A 40 -11.48 4.89 -1.13
C HIS A 40 -10.89 6.28 -0.94
N ASN A 41 -11.69 7.35 -0.97
CA ASN A 41 -11.19 8.71 -0.73
C ASN A 41 -10.62 8.88 0.67
N GLU A 42 -11.27 8.32 1.69
CA GLU A 42 -10.78 8.36 3.08
C GLU A 42 -9.46 7.60 3.22
N LEU A 43 -9.35 6.43 2.59
CA LEU A 43 -8.10 5.68 2.54
C LEU A 43 -6.99 6.44 1.80
N GLN A 44 -7.32 7.12 0.69
CA GLN A 44 -6.35 7.90 -0.08
C GLN A 44 -5.78 9.07 0.73
N GLN A 45 -6.61 9.77 1.52
CA GLN A 45 -6.15 10.88 2.36
C GLN A 45 -5.09 10.44 3.37
N VAL A 46 -5.35 9.35 4.10
CA VAL A 46 -4.39 8.82 5.09
C VAL A 46 -3.10 8.33 4.42
N LEU A 47 -3.21 7.71 3.23
CA LEU A 47 -2.05 7.28 2.46
C LEU A 47 -1.20 8.46 1.97
N GLU A 48 -1.84 9.57 1.59
CA GLU A 48 -1.17 10.76 1.11
C GLU A 48 -0.38 11.45 2.23
N GLU A 49 -0.95 11.55 3.43
CA GLU A 49 -0.25 12.02 4.64
C GLU A 49 0.97 11.16 4.96
N LYS A 50 0.80 9.83 4.93
CA LYS A 50 1.90 8.88 5.13
C LYS A 50 3.00 9.05 4.08
N ASN A 51 2.62 9.20 2.80
CA ASN A 51 3.58 9.34 1.71
C ASN A 51 4.40 10.62 1.86
N LYS A 52 3.75 11.74 2.21
CA LYS A 52 4.43 13.00 2.50
C LYS A 52 5.47 12.85 3.62
N ALA A 53 5.09 12.22 4.73
CA ALA A 53 6.03 11.96 5.84
C ALA A 53 7.19 11.04 5.43
N GLN A 54 6.96 10.05 4.55
CA GLN A 54 8.02 9.18 4.02
C GLN A 54 8.97 9.94 3.08
N VAL A 55 8.46 10.85 2.27
CA VAL A 55 9.30 11.70 1.41
C VAL A 55 10.16 12.62 2.26
N ASP A 56 9.58 13.27 3.27
CA ASP A 56 10.31 14.14 4.19
C ASP A 56 11.39 13.36 4.97
N TRP A 57 11.07 12.15 5.44
CA TRP A 57 12.05 11.27 6.07
C TRP A 57 13.12 10.81 5.08
N GLY A 58 12.77 10.43 3.85
CA GLY A 58 13.74 10.07 2.81
C GLY A 58 14.71 11.20 2.51
N ARG A 59 14.21 12.44 2.45
CA ARG A 59 15.03 13.64 2.30
C ARG A 59 15.97 13.83 3.50
N LEU A 60 15.46 13.76 4.73
CA LEU A 60 16.29 13.86 5.94
C LEU A 60 17.34 12.74 6.00
N LEU A 61 16.99 11.52 5.58
CA LEU A 61 17.91 10.40 5.56
C LEU A 61 19.00 10.60 4.52
N LEU A 62 18.71 11.18 3.35
CA LEU A 62 19.72 11.55 2.34
C LEU A 62 20.62 12.68 2.84
N GLU A 63 20.05 13.68 3.53
CA GLU A 63 20.80 14.73 4.22
C GLU A 63 21.73 14.12 5.30
N HIS A 64 21.27 13.13 6.07
CA HIS A 64 22.05 12.49 7.15
C HIS A 64 22.96 11.34 6.71
N SER A 65 22.69 10.65 5.60
CA SER A 65 23.57 9.60 5.05
C SER A 65 24.80 10.18 4.37
N THR A 66 24.76 11.47 4.04
CA THR A 66 25.97 12.26 3.72
C THR A 66 26.85 12.47 4.97
N LEU A 67 26.27 12.47 6.17
CA LEU A 67 26.97 12.59 7.47
C LEU A 67 27.25 11.24 8.16
N THR A 68 26.63 10.14 7.68
CA THR A 68 26.88 8.76 8.11
C THR A 68 27.63 7.99 7.02
N SER A 69 28.47 8.68 6.26
CA SER A 69 29.58 8.01 5.59
C SER A 69 30.63 7.71 6.68
N PRO A 70 30.96 6.44 6.95
CA PRO A 70 31.87 6.00 8.02
C PRO A 70 33.31 6.56 7.90
N VAL A 71 33.57 7.39 6.89
CA VAL A 71 34.84 8.07 6.62
C VAL A 71 35.27 9.01 7.75
N ARG A 72 34.35 9.61 8.51
CA ARG A 72 34.73 10.54 9.59
C ARG A 72 35.24 9.82 10.84
N VAL A 73 34.70 8.65 11.16
CA VAL A 73 35.21 7.80 12.25
C VAL A 73 36.53 7.15 11.83
N GLU A 74 36.64 6.69 10.58
CA GLU A 74 37.90 6.13 10.05
C GLU A 74 39.01 7.18 10.01
N ARG A 75 38.73 8.42 9.58
CA ARG A 75 39.72 9.49 9.54
C ARG A 75 40.14 9.93 10.94
N LEU A 76 39.20 10.10 11.87
CA LEU A 76 39.56 10.46 13.25
C LEU A 76 40.34 9.33 13.95
N ALA A 77 40.00 8.06 13.72
CA ALA A 77 40.75 6.92 14.24
C ALA A 77 42.15 6.76 13.60
N ARG A 78 42.31 7.17 12.34
CA ARG A 78 43.60 7.12 11.63
C ARG A 78 44.49 8.32 11.96
N GLU A 79 43.92 9.50 12.17
CA GLU A 79 44.65 10.76 12.40
C GLU A 79 44.90 11.07 13.89
N GLU A 80 43.96 10.80 14.80
CA GLU A 80 44.12 11.10 16.25
C GLU A 80 44.64 9.91 17.07
N LEU A 81 44.42 8.67 16.61
CA LEU A 81 44.77 7.45 17.36
C LEU A 81 45.93 6.63 16.74
N ASP A 82 46.55 7.12 15.66
CA ASP A 82 47.66 6.47 14.93
C ASP A 82 47.43 4.97 14.66
N MET A 83 46.17 4.57 14.42
CA MET A 83 45.83 3.17 14.20
C MET A 83 46.31 2.70 12.82
N ILE A 84 47.40 1.95 12.82
CA ILE A 84 47.90 1.18 11.67
C ILE A 84 47.15 -0.15 11.64
N VAL A 85 46.60 -0.55 10.49
CA VAL A 85 46.04 -1.90 10.31
C VAL A 85 47.20 -2.90 10.37
N PRO A 86 47.30 -3.75 11.40
CA PRO A 86 48.40 -4.69 11.49
C PRO A 86 48.26 -5.72 10.38
N GLY A 87 49.38 -6.02 9.71
CA GLY A 87 49.45 -7.15 8.78
C GLY A 87 49.13 -8.47 9.50
N PRO A 88 48.76 -9.53 8.75
CA PRO A 88 48.23 -10.81 9.27
C PRO A 88 49.13 -11.58 10.26
N SER A 89 50.28 -11.04 10.67
CA SER A 89 51.22 -11.62 11.62
C SER A 89 51.05 -11.17 13.07
N THR A 90 50.03 -10.37 13.40
CA THR A 90 49.72 -10.03 14.82
C THR A 90 48.22 -10.02 15.05
N ILE A 91 47.61 -11.20 14.91
CA ILE A 91 46.27 -11.48 15.43
C ILE A 91 46.48 -12.43 16.61
N GLU A 92 46.51 -11.91 17.84
CA GLU A 92 46.29 -12.76 19.00
C GLU A 92 44.78 -12.95 19.15
N MET A 93 44.32 -14.12 18.69
CA MET A 93 42.95 -14.58 18.91
C MET A 93 42.85 -15.04 20.36
N VAL A 94 42.26 -14.22 21.23
CA VAL A 94 41.88 -14.67 22.56
C VAL A 94 40.66 -15.57 22.40
N MET A 95 40.89 -16.89 22.37
CA MET A 95 39.82 -17.86 22.58
C MET A 95 39.29 -17.68 24.00
N GLN A 96 37.99 -17.43 24.10
CA GLN A 96 37.23 -17.63 25.34
C GLN A 96 36.40 -18.90 25.20
#